data_AF-A0A545TZZ5-F1
#
_entry.id   AF-A0A545TZZ5-F1
#
_cell.length_a   1.000
_cell.length_b   1.000
_cell.length_c   1.000
_cell.angle_alpha   90.00
_cell.angle_beta   90.00
_cell.angle_gamma   90.00
#
_symmetry.space_group_name_H-M   'P 1'
#
loop_
_entity.id
_entity.type
_entity.pdbx_description
1 polymer ?
#
loop_
_entity_poly.entity_id
_entity_poly.type
_entity_poly.pdbx_seq_one_letter_code
_entity_poly.pdbx_strand_id
1 'polypeptide(L)' 'MELFKELFSSAEGLLSLGVILFMIFMGTYLARMFIKKMNQKPDAD' A
#
# COMPACT_ATOMS: atom_id res chain seq x y z
N MET A 1 2.33 -20.91 -13.07
CA MET A 1 3.42 -20.19 -13.76
C MET A 1 2.92 -19.23 -14.82
N GLU A 2 1.81 -19.54 -15.51
CA GLU A 2 1.29 -18.67 -16.58
C GLU A 2 0.63 -17.39 -16.05
N LEU A 3 -0.19 -17.48 -14.99
CA LEU A 3 -0.80 -16.30 -14.35
C LEU A 3 0.22 -15.28 -13.84
N PHE A 4 1.30 -15.75 -13.20
CA PHE A 4 2.39 -14.86 -12.76
C PHE A 4 3.11 -14.23 -13.96
N LYS A 5 3.37 -14.99 -15.03
CA LYS A 5 3.96 -14.44 -16.26
C LYS A 5 3.05 -13.38 -16.87
N GLU A 6 1.75 -13.62 -16.92
CA GLU A 6 0.77 -12.67 -17.44
C GLU A 6 0.69 -11.40 -16.59
N LEU A 7 0.70 -11.54 -15.26
CA LEU A 7 0.72 -10.42 -14.33
C LEU A 7 1.96 -9.51 -14.48
N PHE A 8 3.12 -10.10 -14.79
CA PHE A 8 4.37 -9.33 -14.95
C PHE A 8 4.71 -8.95 -16.40
N SER A 9 4.06 -9.55 -17.40
CA SER A 9 4.42 -9.36 -18.82
C SER A 9 3.32 -8.70 -19.65
N SER A 10 2.05 -8.76 -19.23
CA SER A 10 0.95 -8.09 -19.93
C SER A 10 0.74 -6.67 -19.41
N ALA A 11 0.28 -5.76 -20.28
CA ALA A 11 0.01 -4.37 -19.91
C ALA A 11 -1.06 -4.27 -18.81
N GLU A 12 -2.09 -5.10 -18.90
CA GLU A 12 -3.16 -5.22 -17.90
C GLU A 12 -2.63 -5.78 -16.58
N GLY A 13 -1.74 -6.79 -16.66
CA GLY A 13 -1.05 -7.37 -15.51
C GLY A 13 -0.24 -6.33 -14.75
N LEU A 14 0.57 -5.54 -15.45
CA LEU A 14 1.39 -4.49 -14.85
C LEU A 14 0.55 -3.36 -14.23
N LEU A 15 -0.58 -2.98 -14.85
CA LEU A 15 -1.52 -2.02 -14.27
C LEU A 15 -2.15 -2.56 -12.98
N SER A 16 -2.61 -3.80 -12.98
CA SER A 16 -3.17 -4.44 -11.79
C SER A 16 -2.13 -4.58 -10.67
N LEU A 17 -0.88 -4.90 -11.02
CA LEU A 17 0.25 -4.95 -10.09
C LEU A 17 0.53 -3.57 -9.48
N GLY A 18 0.49 -2.51 -10.29
CA GLY A 18 0.62 -1.13 -9.83
C GLY A 18 -0.44 -0.74 -8.80
N VAL A 19 -1.69 -1.14 -9.02
CA VAL A 19 -2.80 -0.89 -8.08
C VAL A 19 -2.58 -1.67 -6.77
N ILE A 20 -2.16 -2.93 -6.84
CA ILE A 20 -1.88 -3.75 -5.66
C ILE A 20 -0.77 -3.12 -4.81
N LEU A 21 0.35 -2.71 -5.45
CA LEU A 21 1.46 -2.05 -4.76
C LEU A 21 1.02 -0.71 -4.14
N PHE A 22 0.24 0.08 -4.87
CA PHE A 22 -0.32 1.33 -4.37
C PHE A 22 -1.21 1.11 -3.15
N MET A 23 -2.07 0.09 -3.17
CA MET A 23 -2.97 -0.22 -2.05
C MET A 23 -2.21 -0.64 -0.80
N ILE A 24 -1.16 -1.46 -0.95
CA ILE A 24 -0.27 -1.86 0.15
C ILE A 24 0.48 -0.63 0.71
N PHE A 25 1.02 0.21 -0.18
CA PHE A 25 1.71 1.44 0.21
C PHE A 25 0.78 2.40 0.96
N MET A 26 -0.41 2.65 0.44
CA MET A 26 -1.39 3.53 1.09
C MET A 26 -1.88 2.96 2.43
N GLY A 27 -2.13 1.65 2.50
CA GLY A 27 -2.51 0.98 3.74
C GLY A 27 -1.43 1.11 4.83
N THR A 28 -0.18 0.88 4.47
CA THR A 28 0.95 1.05 5.40
C THR A 28 1.20 2.51 5.77
N TYR A 29 1.10 3.44 4.82
CA TYR A 29 1.21 4.88 5.07
C TYR A 29 0.16 5.37 6.05
N LEU A 30 -1.11 5.03 5.81
CA LEU A 30 -2.22 5.40 6.69
C LEU A 30 -2.06 4.75 8.06
N ALA A 31 -1.77 3.45 8.14
CA ALA A 31 -1.53 2.77 9.42
C ALA A 31 -0.41 3.47 10.23
N ARG A 32 0.70 3.83 9.57
CA ARG A 32 1.79 4.57 10.20
C ARG A 32 1.36 5.96 10.66
N MET A 33 0.57 6.67 9.86
CA MET A 33 0.02 7.98 10.21
C MET A 33 -0.91 7.90 11.42
N PHE A 34 -1.81 6.92 11.46
CA PHE A 34 -2.72 6.69 12.58
C PHE A 34 -1.96 6.32 13.85
N ILE A 35 -0.99 5.41 13.78
CA ILE A 35 -0.13 5.06 14.92
C ILE A 35 0.61 6.29 15.42
N LYS A 36 1.16 7.12 14.52
CA LYS A 36 1.82 8.38 14.90
C LYS A 36 0.85 9.32 15.61
N LYS A 37 -0.38 9.48 15.08
CA LYS A 37 -1.40 10.38 15.66
C LYS A 37 -1.94 9.88 17.01
N MET A 38 -2.03 8.56 17.20
CA MET A 38 -2.45 7.96 18.48
C MET A 38 -1.34 7.99 19.54
N ASN A 39 -0.08 7.87 19.12
CA ASN A 39 1.08 7.92 20.01
C ASN A 39 1.55 9.36 20.31
N GLN A 40 1.07 10.35 19.55
CA GLN A 40 1.06 11.73 20.00
C GLN A 40 0.10 11.81 21.18
N LYS A 41 0.64 11.64 22.39
CA LYS A 41 -0.06 12.01 23.62
C LYS A 41 -0.56 13.44 23.43
N PRO A 42 -1.81 13.77 23.81
CA PRO A 42 -2.19 15.16 23.94
C PRO A 42 -1.14 15.79 24.84
N ASP A 43 -0.37 16.74 24.31
CA ASP A 43 0.51 17.54 25.13
C ASP A 43 -0.38 18.09 26.25
N ALA A 44 0.03 17.77 27.48
CA ALA A 44 -0.59 18.29 28.67
C ALA A 44 -0.24 19.78 28.74
N ASP A 45 -1.01 20.58 28.00
CA ASP A 45 -1.07 22.03 28.14
C ASP A 45 -2.23 22.39 29.10
#